data_AF-A0A2W7AU90-F1
#
_entry.id   AF-A0A2W7AU90-F1
#
_cell.length_a   1.000
_cell.length_b   1.000
_cell.length_c   1.000
_cell.angle_alpha   90.00
_cell.angle_beta   90.00
_cell.angle_gamma   90.00
#
_symmetry.space_group_name_H-M   'P 1'
#
loop_
_entity.id
_entity.type
_entity.pdbx_description
1 polymer ?
#
loop_
_entity_poly.entity_id
_entity_poly.type
_entity_poly.pdbx_seq_one_letter_code
_entity_poly.pdbx_strand_id
1 'polypeptide(L)'
;MIHPSHSPDIEPVYQLLDGYSFDVEAHPTDRVIAGWLEQYGSVWVSHAITEALYQGRYKIISIEQILKLWQRRGQPLRHFNREFVAIIFGQNLL
;
A
#
# COMPACT_ATOMS: atom_id res chain seq x y z
N MET A 1 -23.25 -12.20 0.01
CA MET A 1 -21.83 -12.02 0.42
C MET A 1 -21.11 -11.39 -0.75
N ILE A 2 -20.83 -10.09 -0.66
CA ILE A 2 -20.09 -9.38 -1.71
C ILE A 2 -18.62 -9.66 -1.43
N HIS A 3 -17.95 -10.40 -2.31
CA HIS A 3 -16.50 -10.47 -2.27
C HIS A 3 -15.96 -9.04 -2.47
N PRO A 4 -15.14 -8.49 -1.56
CA PRO A 4 -14.58 -7.14 -1.68
C PRO A 4 -13.52 -7.04 -2.79
N SER A 5 -13.44 -8.03 -3.69
CA SER A 5 -12.38 -8.21 -4.67
C SER A 5 -12.36 -7.17 -5.79
N HIS A 6 -13.30 -6.21 -5.83
CA HIS A 6 -13.33 -5.12 -6.83
C HIS A 6 -13.97 -3.85 -6.24
N SER A 7 -13.37 -3.28 -5.19
CA SER A 7 -13.57 -1.85 -4.92
C SER A 7 -12.54 -1.07 -5.76
N PRO A 8 -12.92 -0.02 -6.51
CA PRO A 8 -12.01 0.73 -7.38
C PRO A 8 -10.80 1.32 -6.64
N ASP A 9 -10.91 1.48 -5.31
CA ASP A 9 -9.83 1.98 -4.45
C ASP A 9 -8.71 0.95 -4.17
N ILE A 10 -8.94 -0.33 -4.49
CA ILE A 10 -8.04 -1.44 -4.14
C ILE A 10 -7.19 -1.86 -5.33
N GLU A 11 -7.69 -1.69 -6.55
CA GLU A 11 -6.97 -2.05 -7.77
C GLU A 11 -5.59 -1.36 -7.89
N PRO A 12 -5.44 -0.06 -7.55
CA PRO A 12 -4.13 0.60 -7.52
C PRO A 12 -3.16 0.01 -6.48
N VAL A 13 -3.67 -0.55 -5.38
CA VAL A 13 -2.84 -1.19 -4.32
C VAL A 13 -2.19 -2.46 -4.87
N TYR A 14 -2.94 -3.32 -5.55
CA TYR A 14 -2.39 -4.53 -6.15
C TYR A 14 -1.44 -4.23 -7.31
N GLN A 15 -1.76 -3.24 -8.14
CA GLN A 15 -0.88 -2.81 -9.25
C GLN A 15 0.50 -2.35 -8.77
N LEU A 16 0.59 -1.61 -7.66
CA LEU A 16 1.87 -1.20 -7.10
C LEU A 16 2.69 -2.37 -6.56
N LEU A 17 2.04 -3.35 -5.93
CA LEU A 17 2.75 -4.50 -5.36
C LEU A 17 3.30 -5.42 -6.46
N ASP A 18 2.50 -5.70 -7.49
CA ASP A 18 2.88 -6.53 -8.63
C ASP A 18 3.91 -5.82 -9.52
N GLY A 19 3.64 -4.57 -9.90
CA GLY A 19 4.49 -3.78 -10.80
C GLY A 19 5.89 -3.50 -10.25
N TYR A 20 6.07 -3.50 -8.93
CA TYR A 20 7.36 -3.34 -8.27
C TYR A 20 7.93 -4.62 -7.65
N SER A 21 7.33 -5.77 -7.97
CA SER A 21 7.81 -7.10 -7.55
C SER A 21 8.04 -7.20 -6.04
N PHE A 22 7.07 -6.73 -5.24
CA PHE A 22 7.15 -6.90 -3.80
C PHE A 22 7.32 -8.38 -3.45
N ASP A 23 8.24 -8.65 -2.54
CA ASP A 23 8.44 -9.95 -1.92
C ASP A 23 7.23 -10.26 -1.03
N VAL A 24 6.32 -11.02 -1.64
CA VAL A 24 5.10 -11.57 -1.07
C VAL A 24 5.29 -13.06 -0.84
N GLU A 25 6.26 -13.45 0.01
CA GLU A 25 6.51 -14.85 0.37
C GLU A 25 5.19 -15.60 0.72
N ALA A 26 4.68 -16.39 -0.22
CA ALA A 26 3.68 -17.47 -0.15
C ALA A 26 2.47 -17.35 0.82
N HIS A 27 2.15 -16.17 1.33
CA HIS A 27 0.95 -15.91 2.11
C HIS A 27 -0.18 -15.47 1.17
N PRO A 28 -1.46 -15.70 1.52
CA PRO A 28 -2.57 -15.18 0.75
C PRO A 28 -2.57 -13.64 0.88
N THR A 29 -1.78 -12.98 0.01
CA THR A 29 -1.58 -11.54 -0.12
C THR A 29 -2.92 -10.80 -0.02
N ASP A 30 -3.96 -11.37 -0.61
CA ASP A 30 -5.32 -10.83 -0.61
C ASP A 30 -5.94 -10.75 0.79
N ARG A 31 -5.73 -11.75 1.66
CA ARG A 31 -6.27 -11.73 3.03
C ARG A 31 -5.55 -10.72 3.91
N VAL A 32 -4.23 -10.61 3.75
CA VAL A 32 -3.42 -9.63 4.50
C VAL A 32 -3.82 -8.22 4.11
N ILE A 33 -3.90 -7.96 2.80
CA ILE A 33 -4.29 -6.65 2.26
C ILE A 33 -5.74 -6.33 2.63
N ALA A 34 -6.67 -7.28 2.51
CA ALA A 34 -8.06 -7.08 2.94
C ALA A 34 -8.14 -6.72 4.43
N GLY A 35 -7.37 -7.39 5.29
CA GLY A 35 -7.30 -7.06 6.72
C GLY A 35 -6.76 -5.66 6.98
N TRP A 36 -5.73 -5.21 6.24
CA TRP A 36 -5.25 -3.83 6.36
C TRP A 36 -6.25 -2.81 5.85
N LEU A 37 -6.94 -3.09 4.75
CA LEU A 37 -7.96 -2.20 4.19
C LEU A 37 -9.14 -2.06 5.16
N GLU A 38 -9.59 -3.15 5.78
CA GLU A 38 -10.64 -3.13 6.81
C GLU A 38 -10.19 -2.36 8.06
N GLN A 39 -8.94 -2.54 8.50
CA GLN A 39 -8.44 -1.93 9.73
C GLN A 39 -8.05 -0.46 9.59
N TYR A 40 -7.40 -0.08 8.49
CA TYR A 40 -6.76 1.24 8.32
C TYR A 40 -7.40 2.09 7.21
N GLY A 41 -8.16 1.47 6.29
CA GLY A 41 -8.72 2.14 5.11
C GLY A 41 -7.73 2.27 3.95
N SER A 42 -8.28 2.43 2.73
CA SER A 42 -7.53 2.46 1.47
C SER A 42 -6.44 3.53 1.42
N VAL A 43 -6.72 4.73 1.93
CA VAL A 43 -5.76 5.86 1.94
C VAL A 43 -4.51 5.54 2.76
N TRP A 44 -4.67 4.95 3.95
CA TRP A 44 -3.52 4.58 4.80
C TRP A 44 -2.70 3.46 4.18
N VAL A 45 -3.38 2.45 3.62
CA VAL A 45 -2.72 1.31 2.97
C VAL A 45 -1.93 1.75 1.74
N SER A 46 -2.56 2.53 0.84
CA SER A 46 -1.90 3.07 -0.35
C SER A 46 -0.67 3.90 0.03
N HIS A 47 -0.80 4.82 0.99
CA HIS A 47 0.33 5.61 1.46
C HIS A 47 1.44 4.77 2.09
N ALA A 48 1.11 3.71 2.84
CA ALA A 48 2.12 2.86 3.46
C ALA A 48 2.92 2.04 2.42
N ILE A 49 2.26 1.62 1.33
CA ILE A 49 2.92 0.96 0.19
C ILE A 49 3.83 1.95 -0.52
N THR A 50 3.35 3.15 -0.84
CA THR A 50 4.16 4.22 -1.44
C THR A 50 5.36 4.59 -0.55
N GLU A 51 5.17 4.62 0.76
CA GLU A 51 6.25 4.90 1.72
C GLU A 51 7.28 3.76 1.75
N ALA A 52 6.84 2.50 1.71
CA ALA A 52 7.73 1.35 1.63
C ALA A 52 8.56 1.40 0.34
N LEU A 53 7.93 1.70 -0.81
CA LEU A 53 8.59 1.94 -2.09
C LEU A 53 9.62 3.06 -2.01
N TYR A 54 9.23 4.22 -1.45
CA TYR A 54 10.10 5.37 -1.30
C TYR A 54 11.34 5.06 -0.45
N GLN A 55 11.18 4.22 0.57
CA GLN A 55 12.29 3.76 1.42
C GLN A 55 13.09 2.59 0.81
N GLY A 56 12.79 2.14 -0.42
CA GLY A 56 13.44 0.99 -1.06
C GLY A 56 13.14 -0.35 -0.39
N ARG A 57 12.01 -0.46 0.31
CA ARG A 57 11.59 -1.65 1.08
C ARG A 57 10.54 -2.44 0.30
N TYR A 58 10.97 -3.48 -0.39
CA TYR A 58 10.10 -4.30 -1.23
C TYR A 58 9.48 -5.51 -0.52
N LYS A 59 9.56 -5.63 0.80
CA LYS A 59 8.94 -6.75 1.54
C LYS A 59 7.57 -6.37 2.07
N ILE A 60 6.58 -7.26 1.93
CA ILE A 60 5.21 -7.03 2.41
C ILE A 60 5.16 -6.66 3.91
N ILE A 61 6.02 -7.28 4.73
CA ILE A 61 6.12 -6.99 6.18
C ILE A 61 6.51 -5.53 6.47
N SER A 62 7.18 -4.85 5.54
CA SER A 62 7.56 -3.44 5.70
C SER A 62 6.33 -2.53 5.71
N ILE A 63 5.32 -2.87 4.91
CA ILE A 63 4.05 -2.12 4.84
C ILE A 63 3.32 -2.25 6.18
N GLU A 64 3.26 -3.46 6.74
CA GLU A 64 2.66 -3.72 8.05
C GLU A 64 3.35 -2.93 9.16
N GLN A 65 4.68 -2.90 9.15
CA GLN A 65 5.47 -2.15 10.14
C GLN A 65 5.20 -0.64 10.05
N ILE A 66 5.07 -0.09 8.84
CA ILE A 66 4.72 1.30 8.61
C ILE A 66 3.31 1.60 9.13
N LEU A 67 2.31 0.78 8.78
CA LEU A 67 0.92 0.93 9.26
C LEU A 67 0.85 0.91 10.79
N LYS A 68 1.49 -0.06 11.43
CA LYS A 68 1.57 -0.17 12.90
C LYS A 68 2.29 1.02 13.54
N LEU A 69 3.29 1.58 12.87
CA LEU A 69 3.99 2.78 13.34
C LEU A 69 3.09 4.02 13.26
N TRP A 70 2.40 4.21 12.13
CA TRP A 70 1.47 5.33 11.95
C TRP A 70 0.29 5.24 12.90
N GLN A 71 -0.25 4.03 13.14
CA GLN A 71 -1.33 3.82 14.10
C GLN A 71 -0.90 4.23 15.51
N ARG A 72 0.30 3.82 15.94
CA ARG A 72 0.87 4.23 17.23
C ARG A 72 1.09 5.74 17.35
N ARG A 73 1.35 6.42 16.23
CA ARG A 73 1.46 7.90 16.17
C ARG A 73 0.12 8.61 16.04
N GLY A 74 -0.96 7.89 15.74
CA GLY A 74 -2.26 8.46 15.43
C GLY A 74 -2.35 9.13 14.05
N GLN A 75 -1.29 9.12 13.24
CA GLN A 75 -1.28 9.75 11.92
C GLN A 75 -0.24 9.15 10.95
N PRO A 76 -0.49 9.20 9.63
CA PRO A 76 0.52 8.89 8.63
C PRO A 76 1.71 9.84 8.66
N LEU A 77 2.92 9.30 8.54
CA LEU A 77 4.16 10.05 8.33
C LEU A 77 4.79 9.62 7.01
N ARG A 78 4.67 10.48 5.99
CA ARG A 78 5.10 10.23 4.62
C ARG A 78 6.34 11.05 4.29
N HIS A 79 7.33 10.43 3.66
CA HIS A 79 8.54 11.10 3.18
C HIS A 79 8.53 11.26 1.66
N PHE A 80 7.73 10.47 0.93
CA PHE A 80 7.58 10.64 -0.50
C PHE A 80 6.97 12.01 -0.85
N ASN A 81 7.44 12.59 -1.95
CA ASN A 81 6.93 13.84 -2.50
C ASN A 81 6.00 13.58 -3.71
N ARG A 82 5.40 14.65 -4.25
CA ARG A 82 4.47 14.53 -5.39
C ARG A 82 5.14 14.00 -6.66
N GLU A 83 6.41 14.34 -6.89
CA GLU A 83 7.16 13.86 -8.06
C GLU A 83 7.34 12.34 -8.01
N PHE A 84 7.66 11.79 -6.85
CA PHE A 84 7.76 10.36 -6.64
C PHE A 84 6.43 9.65 -6.94
N VAL A 85 5.32 10.20 -6.44
CA VAL A 85 3.96 9.68 -6.73
C VAL A 85 3.70 9.68 -8.24
N ALA A 86 4.02 10.78 -8.93
CA ALA A 86 3.84 10.87 -10.38
C ALA A 86 4.70 9.88 -11.18
N ILE A 87 5.89 9.52 -10.68
CA ILE A 87 6.74 8.50 -11.30
C ILE A 87 6.12 7.12 -11.13
N ILE A 88 5.68 6.76 -9.91
CA ILE A 88 5.24 5.38 -9.63
C ILE A 88 3.83 5.07 -10.15
N PHE A 89 2.96 6.09 -10.26
CA PHE A 89 1.62 5.94 -10.82
C PHE A 89 1.55 6.33 -12.30
N GLY A 90 2.67 6.78 -12.89
CA GLY A 90 2.72 7.39 -14.21
C GLY A 90 2.08 8.79 -14.23
N GLN A 91 2.56 9.69 -15.10
CA GLN A 91 2.04 11.06 -15.27
C GLN A 91 0.61 11.12 -15.88
N ASN A 92 -0.29 10.18 -15.56
CA ASN A 92 -1.63 10.11 -16.15
C ASN A 92 -2.78 10.08 -15.13
N LEU A 93 -2.57 10.64 -13.93
CA LEU A 93 -3.66 10.96 -13.00
C LEU A 93 -3.74 12.48 -12.74
N LEU A 94 -3.92 13.24 -13.81
CA LEU A 94 -4.42 14.62 -13.78
C LEU A 94 -5.67 14.73 -14.65
#